data_AF-A0A3M5EJ39-F1
#
_entry.id   AF-A0A3M5EJ39-F1
#
_cell.length_a   1.000
_cell.length_b   1.000
_cell.length_c   1.000
_cell.angle_alpha   90.00
_cell.angle_beta   90.00
_cell.angle_gamma   90.00
#
_symmetry.space_group_name_H-M   'P 1'
#
loop_
_entity.id
_entity.type
_entity.pdbx_description
1 polymer ?
#
loop_
_entity_poly.entity_id
_entity_poly.type
_entity_poly.pdbx_seq_one_letter_code
_entity_poly.pdbx_strand_id
1 'polypeptide(L)'
;MRQDFKPGSPQTWAAFGVQGLALYDFEAEVTAFLGENGQSALRLEGEYDILLTNRLILQPSAEVNLYGRNDPARGIGSGLADSELGLRLRYEIRREFAPYIGVTWNRSYGNSADLARAEGEDDDEARFVAGIRMWF
;
A
#
# COMPACT_ATOMS: atom_id res chain seq x y z
N MET A 1 -2.32 -0.03 16.61
CA MET A 1 -2.17 1.44 16.72
C MET A 1 -1.21 1.86 15.62
N ARG A 2 -1.59 2.81 14.76
CA ARG A 2 -0.72 3.41 13.73
C ARG A 2 -0.50 4.88 14.07
N GLN A 3 0.70 5.41 13.84
CA GLN A 3 1.01 6.83 14.02
C GLN A 3 1.53 7.42 12.71
N ASP A 4 0.88 8.47 12.24
CA ASP A 4 1.25 9.20 11.03
C ASP A 4 1.82 10.57 11.43
N PHE A 5 3.03 10.91 10.97
CA PHE A 5 3.78 12.11 11.43
C PHE A 5 3.96 13.23 10.40
N LYS A 6 3.91 12.92 9.09
CA LYS A 6 4.09 13.86 7.98
C LYS A 6 3.23 13.43 6.78
N PRO A 7 2.81 14.34 5.88
CA PRO A 7 3.09 15.79 5.88
C PRO A 7 2.23 16.64 6.83
N GLY A 8 1.17 16.08 7.44
CA GLY A 8 0.29 16.77 8.40
C GLY A 8 0.73 16.71 9.87
N SER A 9 -0.09 17.26 10.79
CA SER A 9 0.13 17.16 12.24
C SER A 9 0.16 15.70 12.70
N PRO A 10 0.84 15.32 13.80
CA PRO A 10 0.81 13.93 14.28
C PRO A 10 -0.63 13.43 14.45
N GLN A 11 -0.95 12.25 13.94
CA GLN A 11 -2.26 11.64 14.09
C GLN A 11 -2.14 10.19 14.54
N THR A 12 -2.91 9.85 15.58
CA THR A 12 -3.03 8.50 16.08
C THR A 12 -4.23 7.81 15.46
N TRP A 13 -4.05 6.56 15.04
CA TRP A 13 -5.12 5.72 14.53
C TRP A 13 -5.25 4.44 15.37
N ALA A 14 -6.48 4.16 15.78
CA ALA A 14 -6.88 2.79 16.12
C ALA A 14 -7.02 2.02 14.80
N ALA A 15 -6.38 0.85 14.72
CA ALA A 15 -6.35 0.02 13.52
C ALA A 15 -6.88 -1.37 13.87
N PHE A 16 -7.80 -1.88 13.06
CA PHE A 16 -8.39 -3.20 13.18
C PHE A 16 -8.24 -3.91 11.83
N GLY A 17 -7.34 -4.89 11.78
CA GLY A 17 -7.02 -5.65 10.57
C GLY A 17 -7.50 -7.08 10.68
N VAL A 18 -7.97 -7.63 9.57
CA VAL A 18 -8.15 -9.07 9.37
C VAL A 18 -7.31 -9.47 8.17
N GLN A 19 -6.46 -10.47 8.37
CA GLN A 19 -5.57 -11.03 7.35
C GLN A 19 -5.96 -12.49 7.13
N GLY A 20 -6.06 -12.91 5.87
CA GLY A 20 -6.43 -14.26 5.49
C GLY A 20 -5.58 -14.78 4.34
N LEU A 21 -5.15 -16.05 4.45
CA LEU A 21 -4.64 -16.81 3.31
C LEU A 21 -5.86 -17.32 2.53
N ALA A 22 -6.20 -16.65 1.43
CA ALA A 22 -7.50 -16.85 0.81
C ALA A 22 -7.56 -18.04 -0.17
N LEU A 23 -6.41 -18.57 -0.63
CA LEU A 23 -6.18 -19.87 -1.32
C LEU A 23 -4.84 -19.83 -2.10
N TYR A 24 -4.10 -20.94 -2.21
CA TYR A 24 -2.93 -21.10 -3.12
C TYR A 24 -1.85 -20.00 -3.07
N ASP A 25 -1.38 -19.59 -1.89
CA ASP A 25 -0.38 -18.51 -1.69
C ASP A 25 -0.89 -17.08 -1.95
N PHE A 26 -2.21 -16.90 -2.01
CA PHE A 26 -2.86 -15.58 -1.97
C PHE A 26 -3.06 -15.10 -0.54
N GLU A 27 -2.60 -13.88 -0.29
CA GLU A 27 -2.75 -13.18 0.97
C GLU A 27 -3.66 -11.96 0.75
N ALA A 28 -4.69 -11.85 1.58
CA ALA A 28 -5.59 -10.71 1.57
C ALA A 28 -5.65 -10.08 2.96
N GLU A 29 -5.55 -8.76 3.00
CA GLU A 29 -5.71 -7.97 4.21
C GLU A 29 -6.82 -6.93 4.03
N VAL A 30 -7.64 -6.80 5.07
CA VAL A 30 -8.60 -5.70 5.22
C VAL A 30 -8.31 -5.02 6.54
N THR A 31 -7.94 -3.74 6.49
CA THR A 31 -7.65 -2.96 7.69
C THR A 31 -8.50 -1.69 7.74
N ALA A 32 -9.32 -1.60 8.79
CA ALA A 32 -10.10 -0.41 9.10
C ALA A 32 -9.35 0.47 10.12
N PHE A 33 -9.35 1.78 9.87
CA PHE A 33 -8.71 2.76 10.73
C PHE A 33 -9.72 3.79 11.25
N LEU A 34 -9.60 4.11 12.53
CA LEU A 34 -10.32 5.20 13.19
C LEU A 34 -9.31 6.16 13.80
N GLY A 35 -9.34 7.40 13.34
CA GLY A 35 -8.41 8.47 13.73
C GLY A 35 -9.09 9.57 14.52
N GLU A 36 -8.29 10.55 14.91
CA GLU A 36 -8.75 11.76 15.58
C GLU A 36 -9.67 12.60 14.65
N ASN A 37 -10.45 13.52 15.23
CA ASN A 37 -11.35 14.44 14.50
C ASN A 37 -12.40 13.76 13.59
N GLY A 38 -12.75 12.50 13.88
CA GLY A 38 -13.73 11.74 13.10
C GLY A 38 -13.19 11.26 11.75
N GLN A 39 -11.87 11.19 11.59
CA GLN A 39 -11.23 10.57 10.44
C GLN A 39 -11.45 9.05 10.49
N SER A 40 -11.84 8.45 9.37
CA SER A 40 -11.87 7.01 9.19
C SER A 40 -11.19 6.65 7.89
N ALA A 41 -10.64 5.44 7.81
CA ALA A 41 -10.09 4.90 6.58
C ALA A 41 -10.32 3.39 6.49
N LEU A 42 -10.31 2.88 5.26
CA LEU A 42 -10.33 1.46 4.96
C LEU A 42 -9.21 1.19 3.95
N ARG A 43 -8.35 0.23 4.27
CA ARG A 43 -7.33 -0.30 3.37
C ARG A 43 -7.67 -1.73 3.01
N LEU A 44 -7.57 -2.03 1.73
CA LEU A 44 -7.67 -3.37 1.19
C LEU A 44 -6.35 -3.67 0.48
N GLU A 45 -5.73 -4.79 0.83
CA GLU A 45 -4.46 -5.22 0.25
C GLU A 45 -4.59 -6.68 -0.20
N GLY A 46 -3.98 -7.01 -1.32
CA GLY A 46 -3.91 -8.36 -1.84
C GLY A 46 -2.57 -8.63 -2.51
N GLU A 47 -1.97 -9.77 -2.19
CA GLU A 47 -0.69 -10.21 -2.75
C GLU A 47 -0.79 -11.69 -3.18
N TYR A 48 -0.04 -12.09 -4.20
CA TYR A 48 -0.02 -13.47 -4.67
C TYR A 48 1.41 -13.95 -4.96
N ASP A 49 1.89 -14.99 -4.26
CA ASP A 49 3.23 -15.53 -4.51
C ASP A 49 3.22 -16.59 -5.63
N ILE A 50 3.64 -16.20 -6.84
CA ILE A 50 3.77 -17.10 -7.99
C ILE A 50 5.18 -17.69 -8.03
N LEU A 51 5.31 -18.99 -7.77
CA LEU A 51 6.58 -19.70 -7.92
C LEU A 51 6.93 -19.89 -9.40
N LEU A 52 7.80 -19.03 -9.95
CA LEU A 52 8.40 -19.24 -11.27
C LEU A 52 9.42 -20.39 -11.23
N THR A 53 10.17 -20.48 -10.13
CA THR A 53 11.03 -21.62 -9.77
C THR A 53 11.01 -21.82 -8.26
N ASN A 54 11.66 -22.87 -7.74
CA ASN A 54 11.83 -23.09 -6.29
C ASN A 54 12.59 -21.98 -5.55
N ARG A 55 13.13 -20.97 -6.24
CA ARG A 55 13.86 -19.82 -5.66
C ARG A 55 13.50 -18.48 -6.29
N LEU A 56 12.65 -18.46 -7.32
CA LEU A 56 12.29 -17.25 -8.05
C LEU A 56 10.78 -17.08 -7.94
N ILE A 57 10.35 -16.04 -7.25
CA ILE A 57 8.96 -15.77 -6.93
C ILE A 57 8.56 -14.45 -7.58
N LEU A 58 7.48 -14.48 -8.36
CA LEU A 58 6.83 -13.27 -8.88
C LEU A 58 5.62 -12.97 -8.01
N GLN A 59 5.58 -11.77 -7.46
CA GLN A 59 4.59 -11.33 -6.50
C GLN A 59 3.87 -10.09 -7.06
N PRO A 60 2.76 -10.28 -7.79
CA PRO A 60 1.81 -9.19 -8.02
C PRO A 60 1.14 -8.78 -6.71
N SER A 61 0.91 -7.48 -6.54
CA SER A 61 0.19 -6.91 -5.42
C SER A 61 -0.78 -5.82 -5.88
N ALA A 62 -1.82 -5.61 -5.08
CA ALA A 62 -2.75 -4.50 -5.24
C ALA A 62 -3.15 -3.95 -3.86
N GLU A 63 -3.11 -2.62 -3.71
CA GLU A 63 -3.61 -1.90 -2.54
C GLU A 63 -4.67 -0.89 -2.98
N VAL A 64 -5.71 -0.73 -2.17
CA VAL A 64 -6.74 0.29 -2.35
C VAL A 64 -6.99 0.99 -1.02
N ASN A 65 -6.97 2.32 -1.03
CA ASN A 65 -7.22 3.14 0.15
C ASN A 65 -8.49 3.98 0.00
N LEU A 66 -9.36 3.91 1.00
CA LEU A 66 -10.55 4.73 1.12
C LEU A 66 -10.52 5.55 2.40
N TYR A 67 -10.95 6.81 2.34
CA TYR A 67 -10.99 7.71 3.48
C TYR A 67 -12.37 8.33 3.66
N GLY A 68 -12.80 8.49 4.92
CA GLY A 68 -14.10 9.06 5.25
C GLY A 68 -14.19 10.58 5.08
N ARG A 69 -13.04 11.29 5.07
CA ARG A 69 -12.98 12.76 5.03
C ARG A 69 -11.73 13.24 4.29
N ASN A 70 -11.84 14.45 3.73
CA ASN A 70 -10.72 15.17 3.14
C ASN A 70 -9.73 15.59 4.23
N ASP A 71 -8.46 15.43 3.92
CA ASP A 71 -7.32 15.90 4.67
C ASP A 71 -6.28 16.51 3.70
N PRO A 72 -6.49 17.78 3.31
CA PRO A 72 -5.62 18.49 2.36
C PRO A 72 -4.18 18.60 2.84
N ALA A 73 -3.94 18.64 4.16
CA ALA A 73 -2.59 18.71 4.72
C ALA A 73 -1.77 17.44 4.43
N ARG A 74 -2.43 16.35 4.02
CA ARG A 74 -1.82 15.09 3.63
C ARG A 74 -2.04 14.72 2.16
N GLY A 75 -2.66 15.60 1.37
CA GLY A 75 -3.05 15.29 -0.02
C GLY A 75 -4.14 14.21 -0.13
N ILE A 76 -4.88 13.94 0.96
CA ILE A 76 -5.86 12.86 0.99
C ILE A 76 -7.27 13.41 0.79
N GLY A 77 -7.98 12.89 -0.21
CA GLY A 77 -9.39 13.11 -0.45
C GLY A 77 -10.29 12.06 0.21
N SER A 78 -11.52 12.45 0.52
CA SER A 78 -12.57 11.51 0.93
C SER A 78 -13.04 10.63 -0.24
N GLY A 79 -13.48 9.42 0.08
CA GLY A 79 -13.89 8.41 -0.89
C GLY A 79 -12.74 7.47 -1.22
N LEU A 80 -12.72 6.95 -2.44
CA LEU A 80 -11.57 6.25 -3.00
C LEU A 80 -10.45 7.28 -3.21
N ALA A 81 -9.37 7.17 -2.43
CA ALA A 81 -8.27 8.13 -2.47
C ALA A 81 -7.21 7.72 -3.49
N ASP A 82 -6.81 6.46 -3.46
CA ASP A 82 -5.75 5.94 -4.30
C ASP A 82 -5.82 4.41 -4.44
N SER A 83 -5.12 3.92 -5.45
CA SER A 83 -4.79 2.50 -5.59
C SER A 83 -3.34 2.34 -6.03
N GLU A 84 -2.67 1.33 -5.49
CA GLU A 84 -1.34 0.92 -5.92
C GLU A 84 -1.43 -0.47 -6.56
N LEU A 85 -0.79 -0.64 -7.71
CA LEU A 85 -0.53 -1.94 -8.31
C LEU A 85 0.98 -2.19 -8.28
N GLY A 86 1.39 -3.33 -7.74
CA GLY A 86 2.78 -3.72 -7.63
C GLY A 86 3.09 -5.00 -8.41
N LEU A 87 4.31 -5.08 -8.93
CA LEU A 87 4.87 -6.32 -9.43
C LEU A 87 6.32 -6.44 -8.95
N ARG A 88 6.57 -7.46 -8.12
CA ARG A 88 7.88 -7.70 -7.51
C ARG A 88 8.43 -9.05 -7.91
N LEU A 89 9.70 -9.11 -8.30
CA LEU A 89 10.44 -10.34 -8.54
C LEU A 89 11.44 -10.54 -7.40
N ARG A 90 11.25 -11.62 -6.63
CA ARG A 90 12.05 -11.99 -5.47
C ARG A 90 12.89 -13.22 -5.80
N TYR A 91 14.19 -13.18 -5.50
CA TYR A 91 15.09 -14.31 -5.65
C TYR A 91 15.64 -14.77 -4.29
N GLU A 92 15.35 -16.00 -3.91
CA GLU A 92 15.76 -16.59 -2.63
C GLU A 92 17.11 -17.29 -2.78
N ILE A 93 18.20 -16.57 -2.49
CA ILE A 93 19.55 -17.17 -2.44
C ILE A 93 19.59 -18.20 -1.30
N ARG A 94 19.07 -17.78 -0.15
CA ARG A 94 18.73 -18.58 1.03
C ARG A 94 17.41 -18.05 1.58
N ARG A 95 16.70 -18.81 2.42
CA ARG A 95 15.38 -18.36 2.93
C ARG A 95 15.51 -17.05 3.71
N GLU A 96 16.62 -16.89 4.42
CA GLU A 96 16.98 -15.73 5.24
C GLU A 96 17.50 -14.53 4.42
N PHE A 97 17.78 -14.71 3.12
CA PHE A 97 18.35 -13.67 2.27
C PHE A 97 17.74 -13.71 0.87
N ALA A 98 16.83 -12.78 0.62
CA ALA A 98 16.08 -12.70 -0.63
C ALA A 98 16.12 -11.28 -1.23
N PRO A 99 17.06 -10.97 -2.14
CA PRO A 99 17.00 -9.76 -2.95
C PRO A 99 15.73 -9.74 -3.81
N TYR A 100 15.22 -8.54 -4.04
CA TYR A 100 14.08 -8.34 -4.93
C TYR A 100 14.21 -7.03 -5.71
N ILE A 101 13.57 -7.03 -6.87
CA ILE A 101 13.32 -5.84 -7.69
C ILE A 101 11.83 -5.76 -7.98
N GLY A 102 11.32 -4.59 -8.29
CA GLY A 102 9.92 -4.44 -8.63
C GLY A 102 9.59 -3.08 -9.22
N VAL A 103 8.35 -2.97 -9.64
CA VAL A 103 7.74 -1.74 -10.10
C VAL A 103 6.39 -1.59 -9.41
N THR A 104 6.06 -0.37 -9.02
CA THR A 104 4.74 -0.02 -8.52
C THR A 104 4.17 1.10 -9.37
N TRP A 105 2.85 1.07 -9.56
CA TRP A 105 2.08 2.11 -10.21
C TRP A 105 1.04 2.58 -9.22
N ASN A 106 1.16 3.83 -8.78
CA ASN A 106 0.19 4.47 -7.92
C ASN A 106 -0.72 5.36 -8.76
N ARG A 107 -2.00 5.40 -8.41
CA ARG A 107 -2.96 6.33 -9.01
C ARG A 107 -3.87 6.92 -7.95
N SER A 108 -3.98 8.24 -7.91
CA SER A 108 -4.93 8.97 -7.07
C SER A 108 -6.27 9.16 -7.77
N TYR A 109 -7.35 9.27 -6.99
CA TYR A 109 -8.72 9.41 -7.49
C TYR A 109 -9.47 10.54 -6.78
N GLY A 110 -10.54 11.01 -7.42
CA GLY A 110 -11.48 11.98 -6.86
C GLY A 110 -10.78 13.21 -6.26
N ASN A 111 -11.15 13.53 -5.01
CA ASN A 111 -10.60 14.68 -4.31
C ASN A 111 -9.08 14.57 -4.10
N SER A 112 -8.51 13.36 -3.95
CA SER A 112 -7.05 13.18 -3.85
C SER A 112 -6.36 13.57 -5.15
N ALA A 113 -6.91 13.16 -6.30
CA ALA A 113 -6.39 13.55 -7.61
C ALA A 113 -6.52 15.05 -7.85
N ASP A 114 -7.60 15.68 -7.37
CA ASP A 114 -7.78 17.13 -7.44
C ASP A 114 -6.73 17.88 -6.61
N LEU A 115 -6.41 17.37 -5.42
CA LEU A 115 -5.36 17.91 -4.56
C LEU A 115 -3.97 17.78 -5.20
N ALA A 116 -3.61 16.60 -5.70
CA ALA A 116 -2.35 16.37 -6.41
C ALA A 116 -2.18 17.34 -7.59
N ARG A 117 -3.21 17.45 -8.43
CA ARG A 117 -3.21 18.39 -9.57
C ARG A 117 -3.10 19.87 -9.15
N ALA A 118 -3.70 20.24 -8.01
CA ALA A 118 -3.60 21.61 -7.49
C ALA A 118 -2.18 21.95 -7.00
N GLU A 119 -1.40 20.95 -6.60
CA GLU A 119 0.00 21.08 -6.21
C GLU A 119 0.98 20.94 -7.39
N GLY A 120 0.45 20.71 -8.61
CA GLY A 120 1.24 20.50 -9.82
C GLY A 120 1.85 19.10 -9.93
N GLU A 121 1.34 18.15 -9.15
CA GLU A 121 1.72 16.74 -9.19
C GLU A 121 0.82 15.96 -10.16
N ASP A 122 1.36 14.87 -10.70
CA ASP A 122 0.60 13.95 -11.55
C ASP A 122 -0.32 13.06 -10.69
N ASP A 123 -1.50 12.70 -11.21
CA ASP A 123 -2.42 11.78 -10.51
C ASP A 123 -2.03 10.30 -10.69
N ASP A 124 -0.98 10.00 -11.45
CA ASP A 124 -0.38 8.68 -11.59
C ASP A 124 1.16 8.73 -11.56
N GLU A 125 1.77 7.73 -10.93
CA GLU A 125 3.23 7.65 -10.80
C GLU A 125 3.70 6.19 -10.87
N ALA A 126 4.75 5.94 -11.66
CA ALA A 126 5.44 4.66 -11.71
C ALA A 126 6.78 4.73 -10.97
N ARG A 127 7.01 3.81 -10.03
CA ARG A 127 8.24 3.76 -9.23
C ARG A 127 8.95 2.43 -9.42
N PHE A 128 10.28 2.48 -9.55
CA PHE A 128 11.11 1.28 -9.50
C PHE A 128 11.61 1.08 -8.07
N VAL A 129 11.58 -0.17 -7.60
CA VAL A 129 11.99 -0.54 -6.25
C VAL A 129 13.03 -1.65 -6.33
N ALA A 130 14.08 -1.55 -5.53
CA ALA A 130 15.03 -2.62 -5.30
C ALA A 130 15.34 -2.71 -3.81
N GLY A 131 15.44 -3.93 -3.29
CA GLY A 131 15.66 -4.15 -1.87
C GLY A 131 16.12 -5.56 -1.57
N ILE A 132 16.36 -5.82 -0.29
CA ILE A 132 16.77 -7.13 0.21
C ILE A 132 15.95 -7.45 1.44
N ARG A 133 15.29 -8.61 1.45
CA ARG A 133 14.63 -9.15 2.64
C ARG A 133 15.65 -10.01 3.42
N MET A 134 15.82 -9.71 4.71
CA MET A 134 16.72 -10.43 5.61
C MET A 134 16.05 -10.71 6.96
N TRP A 135 16.30 -11.88 7.55
CA TRP A 135 15.92 -12.22 8.93
C TRP A 135 16.94 -13.18 9.56
N PHE A 136 17.01 -13.26 10.89
CA PHE A 136 17.96 -14.06 11.67
C PHE A 136 17.26 -14.97 12.68
#